data_AF-A0A2P5EQM7-F1
#
_entry.id   AF-A0A2P5EQM7-F1
#
_cell.length_a   1.000
_cell.length_b   1.000
_cell.length_c   1.000
_cell.angle_alpha   90.00
_cell.angle_beta   90.00
_cell.angle_gamma   90.00
#
_symmetry.space_group_name_H-M   'P 1'
#
loop_
_entity.id
_entity.type
_entity.pdbx_description
1 polymer ?
#
loop_
_entity_poly.entity_id
_entity_poly.type
_entity_poly.pdbx_seq_one_letter_code
_entity_poly.pdbx_strand_id
1 'polypeptide(L)'
;MSCPPNDCAKFWAHEWNKHGTCSQSFLNQQAYFQTTLNWRMKIDILSALKREGIEPNDSVYSVKSIRNAITKAIGVTPRIRITYSKKWQKCQLSEVYFCVSTANQLTSCKYEVSTDHYCDNVMDIYFYKFI
;
A
#
# COMPACT_ATOMS: atom_id res chain seq x y z
N MET A 1 14.53 -3.45 9.11
CA MET A 1 13.96 -2.09 8.94
C MET A 1 14.15 -1.37 10.26
N SER A 2 15.09 -0.44 10.30
CA SER A 2 15.49 0.24 11.53
C SER A 2 15.05 1.70 11.41
N CYS A 3 14.02 2.08 12.16
CA CYS A 3 13.68 3.49 12.37
C CYS A 3 14.68 4.13 13.34
N PRO A 4 15.00 5.42 13.17
CA PRO A 4 15.48 6.23 14.28
C PRO A 4 14.43 6.22 15.42
N PRO A 5 14.84 6.03 16.69
CA PRO A 5 13.92 5.75 17.81
C PRO A 5 12.84 6.80 18.04
N ASN A 6 13.06 8.06 17.65
CA ASN A 6 12.10 9.15 17.84
C ASN A 6 11.10 9.35 16.69
N ASP A 7 11.32 8.71 15.52
CA ASP A 7 10.47 8.88 14.35
C ASP A 7 9.34 7.85 14.35
N CYS A 8 9.69 6.59 14.61
CA CYS A 8 8.73 5.50 14.64
C CYS A 8 7.61 5.71 15.69
N ALA A 9 7.96 6.05 16.94
CA ALA A 9 6.95 6.24 18.00
C ALA A 9 5.96 7.38 17.67
N LYS A 10 6.44 8.47 17.05
CA LYS A 10 5.60 9.58 16.59
C LYS A 10 4.68 9.15 15.46
N PHE A 11 5.19 8.38 14.51
CA PHE A 11 4.39 7.80 13.43
C PHE A 11 3.26 6.92 13.99
N TRP A 12 3.58 5.93 14.83
CA TRP A 12 2.56 5.05 15.42
C TRP A 12 1.52 5.82 16.25
N ALA A 13 1.96 6.83 17.03
CA ALA A 13 1.05 7.69 17.78
C ALA A 13 0.12 8.50 16.86
N HIS A 14 0.65 9.02 15.73
CA HIS A 14 -0.15 9.71 14.72
C HIS A 14 -1.22 8.80 14.12
N GLU A 15 -0.83 7.62 13.66
CA GLU A 15 -1.74 6.64 13.05
C GLU A 15 -2.84 6.20 14.04
N TRP A 16 -2.49 5.99 15.31
CA TRP A 16 -3.49 5.69 16.33
C TRP A 16 -4.45 6.87 16.54
N ASN A 17 -3.93 8.07 16.82
CA ASN A 17 -4.77 9.21 17.19
C ASN A 17 -5.69 9.66 16.04
N LYS A 18 -5.20 9.59 14.80
CA LYS A 18 -5.92 10.06 13.62
C LYS A 18 -6.84 9.00 13.00
N HIS A 19 -6.45 7.73 13.03
CA HIS A 19 -7.18 6.65 12.34
C HIS A 19 -7.67 5.56 13.30
N GLY A 20 -6.84 5.12 14.23
CA GLY A 20 -7.19 4.05 15.17
C GLY A 20 -8.34 4.39 16.12
N THR A 21 -8.40 5.62 16.63
CA THR A 21 -9.48 6.09 17.53
C THR A 21 -10.88 5.97 16.91
N CYS A 22 -11.00 6.10 15.58
CA CYS A 22 -12.27 5.90 14.86
C CYS A 22 -12.77 4.43 14.91
N SER A 23 -11.90 3.49 15.24
CA SER A 23 -12.23 2.06 15.36
C SER A 23 -12.42 1.59 16.81
N GLN A 24 -12.34 2.49 17.79
CA GLN A 24 -12.26 2.13 19.21
C GLN A 24 -13.46 1.34 19.73
N SER A 25 -14.63 1.45 19.09
CA SER A 25 -15.82 0.67 19.43
C SER A 25 -15.69 -0.83 19.14
N PHE A 26 -14.71 -1.25 18.34
CA PHE A 26 -14.47 -2.66 18.00
C PHE A 26 -12.99 -3.08 18.04
N LEU A 27 -12.03 -2.15 17.98
CA LEU A 27 -10.60 -2.39 18.12
C LEU A 27 -9.99 -1.40 19.12
N ASN A 28 -9.57 -1.90 20.29
CA ASN A 28 -8.69 -1.12 21.15
C ASN A 28 -7.31 -0.93 20.48
N GLN A 29 -6.45 -0.08 21.06
CA GLN A 29 -5.14 0.25 20.47
C GLN A 29 -4.29 -0.98 20.17
N GLN A 30 -4.22 -1.93 21.09
CA GLN A 30 -3.47 -3.16 20.90
C GLN A 30 -4.04 -3.99 19.74
N ALA A 31 -5.37 -4.17 19.69
CA ALA A 31 -6.04 -4.92 18.63
C ALA A 31 -5.91 -4.24 17.26
N TYR A 32 -5.93 -2.91 17.19
CA TYR A 32 -5.70 -2.14 15.96
C TYR A 32 -4.33 -2.46 15.35
N PHE A 33 -3.26 -2.34 16.14
CA PHE A 33 -1.91 -2.63 15.67
C PHE A 33 -1.68 -4.11 15.38
N GLN A 34 -2.15 -5.01 16.25
CA GLN A 34 -2.01 -6.45 16.02
C GLN A 34 -2.72 -6.89 14.74
N THR A 35 -3.94 -6.39 14.48
CA THR A 35 -4.69 -6.68 13.27
C THR A 35 -3.94 -6.17 12.03
N THR A 36 -3.41 -4.95 12.09
CA THR A 36 -2.65 -4.34 11.00
C THR A 36 -1.38 -5.13 10.68
N LEU A 37 -0.61 -5.53 11.69
CA LEU A 37 0.60 -6.35 11.53
C LEU A 37 0.28 -7.74 10.97
N ASN A 38 -0.79 -8.38 11.46
CA ASN A 38 -1.25 -9.67 10.94
C ASN A 38 -1.60 -9.60 9.44
N TRP A 39 -2.28 -8.53 9.00
CA TRP A 39 -2.54 -8.32 7.58
C TRP A 39 -1.27 -8.06 6.78
N ARG A 40 -0.36 -7.23 7.30
CA ARG A 40 0.91 -6.95 6.63
C ARG A 40 1.75 -8.21 6.41
N MET A 41 1.71 -9.17 7.34
CA MET A 41 2.38 -10.47 7.20
C MET A 41 1.71 -11.37 6.16
N LYS A 42 0.36 -11.34 6.07
CA LYS A 42 -0.40 -12.15 5.09
C LYS A 42 -0.33 -11.59 3.67
N ILE A 43 -0.24 -10.27 3.53
CA ILE A 43 -0.24 -9.56 2.24
C ILE A 43 1.20 -9.28 1.82
N ASP A 44 1.83 -10.26 1.17
CA ASP A 44 3.17 -10.09 0.61
C ASP A 44 3.12 -9.58 -0.84
N ILE A 45 2.98 -8.25 -0.96
CA ILE A 45 2.89 -7.54 -2.24
C ILE A 45 4.16 -7.74 -3.07
N LEU A 46 5.34 -7.66 -2.45
CA LEU A 46 6.60 -7.72 -3.18
C LEU A 46 6.80 -9.10 -3.82
N SER A 47 6.52 -10.17 -3.05
CA SER A 47 6.56 -11.53 -3.60
C SER A 47 5.50 -11.75 -4.67
N ALA A 48 4.31 -11.16 -4.53
CA ALA A 48 3.27 -11.21 -5.56
C ALA A 48 3.74 -10.59 -6.88
N LEU A 49 4.38 -9.42 -6.82
CA LEU A 49 4.92 -8.72 -7.99
C LEU A 49 6.07 -9.51 -8.63
N LYS A 50 7.03 -9.98 -7.83
CA LYS A 50 8.20 -10.75 -8.32
C LYS A 50 7.82 -12.01 -9.07
N ARG A 51 6.79 -12.73 -8.61
CA ARG A 51 6.30 -13.95 -9.29
C ARG A 51 5.81 -13.71 -10.71
N GLU A 52 5.38 -12.48 -11.02
CA GLU A 52 4.97 -12.07 -12.37
C GLU A 52 6.06 -11.26 -13.08
N GLY A 53 7.32 -11.30 -12.60
CA GLY A 53 8.46 -10.60 -13.21
C GLY A 53 8.47 -9.08 -12.99
N ILE A 54 7.69 -8.57 -12.03
CA ILE A 54 7.66 -7.14 -11.68
C ILE A 54 8.57 -6.91 -10.49
N GLU A 55 9.69 -6.24 -10.71
CA GLU A 55 10.72 -6.04 -9.69
C GLU A 55 11.08 -4.56 -9.49
N PRO A 56 11.51 -4.18 -8.27
CA PRO A 56 12.07 -2.86 -8.00
C PRO A 56 13.48 -2.78 -8.63
N ASN A 57 13.54 -2.51 -9.92
CA ASN A 57 14.77 -2.58 -10.73
C ASN A 57 14.92 -1.38 -11.68
N ASP A 58 14.31 -0.24 -11.33
CA ASP A 58 14.31 1.00 -12.11
C ASP A 58 13.62 0.88 -13.49
N SER A 59 12.88 -0.22 -13.74
CA SER A 59 12.10 -0.45 -14.96
C SER A 59 10.68 0.12 -14.87
N VAL A 60 10.03 0.16 -16.03
CA VAL A 60 8.67 0.64 -16.21
C VAL A 60 7.72 -0.55 -16.33
N TYR A 61 6.59 -0.47 -15.64
CA TYR A 61 5.54 -1.49 -15.68
C TYR A 61 4.17 -0.84 -15.82
N SER A 62 3.28 -1.52 -16.53
CA SER A 62 1.90 -1.04 -16.64
C SER A 62 1.18 -1.12 -15.29
N VAL A 63 0.37 -0.11 -15.00
CA VAL A 63 -0.55 -0.09 -13.86
C VAL A 63 -1.44 -1.33 -13.84
N LYS A 64 -1.88 -1.78 -15.02
CA LYS A 64 -2.70 -2.98 -15.19
C LYS A 64 -1.96 -4.24 -14.78
N SER A 65 -0.70 -4.42 -15.18
CA SER A 65 0.10 -5.61 -14.81
C SER A 65 0.37 -5.66 -13.31
N ILE A 66 0.72 -4.54 -12.69
CA ILE A 66 0.89 -4.43 -11.23
C ILE A 66 -0.39 -4.85 -10.51
N ARG A 67 -1.54 -4.27 -10.90
CA ARG A 67 -2.83 -4.58 -10.30
C ARG A 67 -3.17 -6.07 -10.46
N ASN A 68 -3.01 -6.62 -11.67
CA ASN A 68 -3.32 -8.02 -11.96
C ASN A 68 -2.42 -9.00 -11.18
N ALA A 69 -1.12 -8.72 -11.07
CA ALA A 69 -0.19 -9.55 -10.32
C ALA A 69 -0.59 -9.65 -8.84
N ILE A 70 -0.96 -8.51 -8.24
CA ILE A 70 -1.42 -8.45 -6.86
C ILE A 70 -2.78 -9.15 -6.71
N THR A 71 -3.74 -8.89 -7.61
CA THR A 71 -5.06 -9.57 -7.59
C THR A 71 -4.91 -11.08 -7.68
N LYS A 72 -4.06 -11.58 -8.57
CA LYS A 72 -3.81 -13.02 -8.77
C LYS A 72 -3.28 -13.69 -7.50
N ALA A 73 -2.40 -13.01 -6.77
CA ALA A 73 -1.81 -13.54 -5.55
C ALA A 73 -2.70 -13.44 -4.32
N ILE A 74 -3.50 -12.38 -4.20
CA ILE A 74 -4.22 -12.02 -2.97
C ILE A 74 -5.72 -12.32 -3.06
N GLY A 75 -6.26 -12.47 -4.27
CA GLY A 75 -7.67 -12.78 -4.52
C GLY A 75 -8.60 -11.57 -4.52
N VAL A 76 -8.11 -10.38 -4.16
CA VAL A 76 -8.85 -9.11 -4.26
C VAL A 76 -8.05 -8.08 -5.02
N THR A 77 -8.76 -7.23 -5.76
CA THR A 77 -8.14 -6.16 -6.53
C THR A 77 -7.74 -4.99 -5.62
N PRO A 78 -6.44 -4.63 -5.56
CA PRO A 78 -5.99 -3.49 -4.77
C PRO A 78 -6.35 -2.17 -5.42
N ARG A 79 -6.44 -1.11 -4.61
CA ARG A 79 -6.29 0.26 -5.11
C ARG A 79 -4.82 0.65 -5.05
N ILE A 80 -4.37 1.46 -5.99
CA ILE A 80 -2.97 1.90 -6.03
C ILE A 80 -2.93 3.42 -6.06
N ARG A 81 -2.02 4.01 -5.28
CA ARG A 81 -1.66 5.42 -5.40
C ARG A 81 -0.40 5.55 -6.22
N ILE A 82 -0.47 6.41 -7.21
CA ILE A 82 0.65 6.81 -8.05
C ILE A 82 1.01 8.24 -7.68
N THR A 83 2.29 8.50 -7.50
CA THR A 83 2.80 9.85 -7.18
C THR A 83 3.86 10.28 -8.18
N TYR A 84 3.94 11.58 -8.42
CA TYR A 84 4.98 12.16 -9.27
C TYR A 84 6.23 12.44 -8.43
N SER A 85 7.35 11.80 -8.78
CA SER A 85 8.63 12.10 -8.16
C SER A 85 9.24 13.35 -8.79
N LYS A 86 9.28 14.45 -8.04
CA LYS A 86 9.97 15.68 -8.48
C LYS A 86 11.46 15.46 -8.74
N LYS A 87 12.11 14.57 -7.98
CA LYS A 87 13.54 14.25 -8.11
C LYS A 87 13.85 13.58 -9.44
N TRP A 88 13.02 12.63 -9.85
CA TRP A 88 13.26 11.81 -11.03
C TRP A 88 12.44 12.22 -12.25
N GLN A 89 11.48 13.14 -12.06
CA GLN A 89 10.52 13.59 -13.07
C GLN A 89 9.70 12.46 -13.68
N LYS A 90 9.31 11.47 -12.86
CA LYS A 90 8.52 10.29 -13.30
C LYS A 90 7.44 9.93 -12.28
N CYS A 91 6.37 9.32 -12.79
CA CYS A 91 5.32 8.69 -11.99
C CYS A 91 5.75 7.31 -11.50
N GLN A 92 5.46 7.01 -10.24
CA GLN A 92 5.86 5.77 -9.57
C GLN A 92 4.76 5.21 -8.68
N LEU A 93 4.84 3.91 -8.42
CA LEU A 93 4.01 3.27 -7.40
C LEU A 93 4.40 3.81 -6.02
N SER A 94 3.43 4.40 -5.31
CA SER A 94 3.67 4.99 -3.99
C SER A 94 3.07 4.14 -2.88
N GLU A 95 1.80 3.77 -3.02
CA GLU A 95 1.06 3.04 -2.00
C GLU A 95 0.10 2.04 -2.64
N VAL A 96 -0.18 0.97 -1.91
CA VAL A 96 -1.13 -0.08 -2.31
C VAL A 96 -2.11 -0.25 -1.16
N TYR A 97 -3.39 -0.15 -1.48
CA TYR A 97 -4.47 -0.16 -0.51
C TYR A 97 -5.32 -1.42 -0.66
N PHE A 98 -5.63 -2.01 0.48
CA PHE A 98 -6.61 -3.08 0.63
C PHE A 98 -7.70 -2.64 1.61
N CYS A 99 -8.91 -3.15 1.41
CA CYS A 99 -10.02 -2.89 2.31
C CYS A 99 -10.32 -4.15 3.12
N VAL A 100 -10.52 -3.95 4.42
CA VAL A 100 -10.83 -5.01 5.37
C VAL A 100 -12.19 -4.70 5.99
N SER A 101 -13.07 -5.69 6.02
CA SER A 101 -14.38 -5.57 6.65
C SER A 101 -14.26 -5.58 8.18
N THR A 102 -15.32 -5.19 8.87
CA THR A 102 -15.41 -5.30 10.34
C THR A 102 -15.34 -6.74 10.85
N ALA A 103 -15.63 -7.72 9.98
CA ALA A 103 -15.43 -9.15 10.24
C ALA A 103 -13.97 -9.60 10.05
N ASN A 104 -13.03 -8.67 9.84
CA ASN A 104 -11.62 -8.93 9.62
C ASN A 104 -11.35 -9.81 8.40
N GLN A 105 -11.99 -9.48 7.26
CA GLN A 105 -11.82 -10.18 5.99
C GLN A 105 -11.51 -9.19 4.86
N LEU A 106 -10.69 -9.61 3.89
CA LEU A 106 -10.45 -8.81 2.68
C LEU A 106 -11.74 -8.64 1.88
N THR A 107 -11.93 -7.44 1.35
CA THR A 107 -13.09 -7.10 0.53
C THR A 107 -12.73 -6.06 -0.52
N SER A 108 -13.59 -5.88 -1.51
CA SER A 108 -13.42 -4.86 -2.54
C SER A 108 -13.55 -3.45 -1.95
N CYS A 109 -12.62 -2.57 -2.31
CA CYS A 109 -12.67 -1.18 -1.90
C CYS A 109 -13.76 -0.39 -2.62
N LYS A 110 -14.64 0.26 -1.84
CA LYS A 110 -15.75 1.08 -2.35
C LYS A 110 -15.30 2.41 -2.97
N TYR A 111 -14.24 3.00 -2.43
CA TYR A 111 -13.74 4.31 -2.85
C TYR A 111 -12.43 4.17 -3.64
N GLU A 112 -12.25 5.04 -4.62
CA GLU A 112 -10.99 5.19 -5.33
C GLU A 112 -9.98 5.95 -4.47
N VAL A 113 -8.70 5.69 -4.73
CA VAL A 113 -7.59 6.41 -4.09
C VAL A 113 -7.16 7.52 -5.04
N SER A 114 -7.03 8.74 -4.53
CA SER A 114 -6.57 9.88 -5.33
C SER A 114 -5.14 9.66 -5.83
N THR A 115 -4.89 9.87 -7.11
CA THR A 115 -3.55 9.97 -7.68
C THR A 115 -3.06 11.41 -7.64
N ASP A 116 -1.75 11.59 -7.76
CA ASP A 116 -1.17 12.89 -8.05
C ASP A 116 -1.66 13.37 -9.43
N HIS A 117 -2.11 14.62 -9.55
CA HIS A 117 -2.69 15.16 -10.79
C HIS A 117 -1.69 15.15 -11.96
N TYR A 118 -0.38 15.20 -11.66
CA TYR A 118 0.66 15.07 -12.69
C TYR A 118 0.74 13.65 -13.27
N CYS A 119 0.12 12.67 -12.61
CA CYS A 119 0.08 11.28 -13.01
C CYS A 119 -1.33 10.82 -13.44
N ASP A 120 -2.25 11.75 -13.68
CA ASP A 120 -3.59 11.42 -14.16
C ASP A 120 -3.50 10.73 -15.53
N ASN A 121 -4.24 9.63 -15.66
CA ASN A 121 -4.27 8.77 -16.86
C ASN A 121 -2.93 8.10 -17.23
N VAL A 122 -1.93 8.12 -16.35
CA VAL A 122 -0.69 7.38 -16.59
C VAL A 122 -0.95 5.88 -16.58
N MET A 123 -0.57 5.23 -17.68
CA MET A 123 -0.75 3.79 -17.86
C MET A 123 0.47 2.97 -17.41
N ASP A 124 1.65 3.60 -17.41
CA ASP A 124 2.93 2.96 -17.13
C ASP A 124 3.73 3.76 -16.10
N ILE A 125 4.24 3.08 -15.07
CA ILE A 125 4.92 3.72 -13.93
C ILE A 125 6.27 3.06 -13.65
N TYR A 126 7.18 3.84 -13.09
CA TYR A 126 8.49 3.36 -12.66
C TYR A 126 8.36 2.58 -11.34
N PHE A 127 9.10 1.47 -11.24
CA PHE A 127 9.32 0.77 -9.99
C PHE A 127 10.81 0.80 -9.63
N TYR A 128 11.17 1.79 -8.82
CA TYR A 128 12.55 2.02 -8.44
C TYR A 128 13.10 0.92 -7.52
N LYS A 129 14.40 0.69 -7.62
CA LYS A 129 15.12 -0.13 -6.66
C LYS A 129 15.04 0.43 -5.24
N PHE A 130 15.02 -0.46 -4.26
CA PHE A 130 15.16 -0.08 -2.86
C PHE A 130 16.61 0.35 -2.60
N ILE A 131 16.77 1.49 -1.94
CA ILE A 131 18.06 2.08 -1.54
C ILE A 131 18.24 1.86 -0.04
#